data_AF-A0A497LGZ5-F1
#
_entry.id   AF-A0A497LGZ5-F1
#
_cell.length_a   1.000
_cell.length_b   1.000
_cell.length_c   1.000
_cell.angle_alpha   90.00
_cell.angle_beta   90.00
_cell.angle_gamma   90.00
#
_symmetry.space_group_name_H-M   'P 1'
#
loop_
_entity.id
_entity.type
_entity.pdbx_description
1 polymer ?
#
loop_
_entity_poly.entity_id
_entity_poly.type
_entity_poly.pdbx_seq_one_letter_code
_entity_poly.pdbx_strand_id
1 'polypeptide(L)'
;MKFIIETKDDRVLIEAQDKDHAFAKYFKDISEHKIPLEKIGNVIILSDGKDEYPMRTVPLLWKMGVLETKLAIDNLVRVLGVSHFEAERLLKKYGDIDARLIPLMDEV
;
A
#
# COMPACT_ATOMS: atom_id res chain seq x y z
N MET A 1 -10.77 -9.05 -14.00
CA MET A 1 -9.77 -8.36 -14.85
C MET A 1 -8.38 -8.71 -14.36
N LYS A 2 -7.36 -8.64 -15.23
CA LYS A 2 -5.97 -8.88 -14.83
C LYS A 2 -5.26 -7.56 -14.62
N PHE A 3 -4.66 -7.40 -13.46
CA PHE A 3 -3.82 -6.27 -13.10
C PHE A 3 -2.42 -6.75 -12.74
N ILE A 4 -1.43 -5.88 -12.88
CA ILE A 4 -0.06 -6.15 -12.45
C ILE A 4 0.33 -5.08 -11.43
N ILE A 5 0.76 -5.49 -10.24
CA ILE A 5 1.42 -4.61 -9.30
C ILE A 5 2.92 -4.73 -9.49
N GLU A 6 3.55 -3.63 -9.88
CA GLU A 6 4.99 -3.49 -9.95
C GLU A 6 5.50 -2.86 -8.65
N THR A 7 6.43 -3.56 -8.01
CA THR A 7 7.30 -3.00 -6.97
C THR A 7 8.69 -2.77 -7.56
N LYS A 8 9.63 -2.26 -6.77
CA LYS A 8 11.01 -2.05 -7.23
C LYS A 8 11.68 -3.36 -7.70
N ASP A 9 11.35 -4.48 -7.06
CA ASP A 9 12.08 -5.74 -7.17
C ASP A 9 11.19 -6.92 -7.60
N ASP A 10 9.87 -6.72 -7.75
CA ASP A 10 8.93 -7.81 -8.03
C ASP A 10 7.72 -7.33 -8.87
N ARG A 11 7.04 -8.29 -9.51
CA ARG A 11 5.79 -8.08 -10.24
C ARG A 11 4.78 -9.13 -9.83
N VAL A 12 3.64 -8.67 -9.31
CA VAL A 12 2.57 -9.54 -8.83
C VAL A 12 1.37 -9.43 -9.75
N LEU A 13 0.96 -10.54 -10.36
CA LEU A 13 -0.27 -10.62 -11.14
C LEU A 13 -1.46 -10.76 -10.19
N ILE A 14 -2.46 -9.91 -10.36
CA ILE A 14 -3.66 -9.87 -9.52
C ILE A 14 -4.91 -9.96 -10.40
N GLU A 15 -5.78 -10.92 -10.08
CA GLU A 15 -7.11 -11.00 -10.67
C GLU A 15 -8.12 -10.36 -9.72
N ALA A 16 -8.79 -9.30 -10.20
CA ALA A 16 -9.76 -8.53 -9.42
C ALA A 16 -10.83 -7.89 -10.32
N GLN A 17 -11.93 -7.42 -9.73
CA GLN A 17 -13.03 -6.81 -10.47
C GLN A 17 -12.72 -5.39 -10.95
N ASP A 18 -11.99 -4.61 -10.15
CA ASP A 18 -11.54 -3.25 -10.45
C ASP A 18 -10.21 -2.95 -9.75
N LYS A 19 -9.70 -1.72 -9.93
CA LYS A 19 -8.43 -1.29 -9.36
C LYS A 19 -8.40 -1.31 -7.83
N ASP A 20 -9.51 -0.98 -7.17
CA ASP A 20 -9.57 -0.89 -5.72
C ASP A 20 -9.55 -2.29 -5.11
N HIS A 21 -10.29 -3.23 -5.72
CA HIS A 21 -10.22 -4.65 -5.37
C HIS A 21 -8.85 -5.26 -5.66
N ALA A 22 -8.16 -4.80 -6.72
CA ALA A 22 -6.80 -5.26 -7.00
C ALA A 22 -5.82 -4.82 -5.90
N PHE A 23 -5.89 -3.55 -5.47
CA PHE A 23 -5.10 -3.10 -4.32
C PHE A 23 -5.50 -3.81 -3.03
N ALA A 24 -6.80 -3.93 -2.74
CA ALA A 24 -7.28 -4.61 -1.55
C ALA A 24 -6.74 -6.06 -1.48
N LYS A 25 -6.79 -6.78 -2.61
CA LYS A 25 -6.24 -8.14 -2.72
C LYS A 25 -4.74 -8.19 -2.44
N TYR A 26 -3.98 -7.26 -2.99
CA TYR A 26 -2.54 -7.17 -2.72
C TYR A 26 -2.22 -6.97 -1.24
N PHE A 27 -2.88 -5.98 -0.61
CA PHE A 27 -2.66 -5.70 0.80
C PHE A 27 -3.17 -6.82 1.70
N LYS A 28 -4.26 -7.50 1.33
CA LYS A 28 -4.69 -8.73 1.99
C LYS A 28 -3.61 -9.80 1.94
N ASP A 29 -3.06 -10.08 0.75
CA ASP A 29 -2.00 -11.07 0.57
C ASP A 29 -0.72 -10.72 1.38
N ILE A 30 -0.44 -9.43 1.61
CA ILE A 30 0.61 -8.98 2.53
C ILE A 30 0.26 -9.29 3.99
N SER A 31 -0.96 -8.95 4.42
CA SER A 31 -1.41 -9.20 5.80
C SER A 31 -1.47 -10.70 6.14
N GLU A 32 -1.71 -11.54 5.14
CA GLU A 32 -1.71 -13.00 5.23
C GLU A 32 -0.31 -13.61 5.00
N HIS A 33 0.74 -12.78 4.94
CA HIS A 33 2.13 -13.17 4.75
C HIS A 33 2.44 -13.96 3.46
N LYS A 34 1.59 -13.88 2.43
CA LYS A 34 1.87 -14.46 1.11
C LYS A 34 2.87 -13.60 0.33
N ILE A 35 2.89 -12.30 0.61
CA ILE A 35 3.86 -11.35 0.05
C ILE A 35 4.75 -10.85 1.19
N PRO A 36 6.07 -11.13 1.16
CA PRO A 36 6.99 -10.66 2.18
C PRO A 36 7.07 -9.13 2.25
N LEU A 37 7.05 -8.57 3.46
CA LEU A 37 7.03 -7.11 3.70
C LEU A 37 8.26 -6.42 3.11
N GLU A 38 9.41 -7.09 3.11
CA GLU A 38 10.68 -6.60 2.58
C GLU A 38 10.67 -6.37 1.05
N LYS A 39 9.73 -6.98 0.33
CA LYS A 39 9.56 -6.80 -1.12
C LYS A 39 8.69 -5.59 -1.48
N ILE A 40 8.12 -4.91 -0.49
CA ILE A 40 7.16 -3.83 -0.68
C ILE A 40 7.90 -2.50 -0.73
N GLY A 41 7.83 -1.83 -1.88
CA GLY A 41 8.30 -0.46 -2.02
C GLY A 41 7.41 0.54 -1.26
N ASN A 42 7.94 1.72 -0.95
CA ASN A 42 7.13 2.81 -0.36
C ASN A 42 6.02 3.30 -1.33
N VAL A 43 6.21 3.06 -2.63
CA VAL A 43 5.25 3.27 -3.70
C VAL A 43 5.20 2.00 -4.54
N ILE A 44 3.99 1.60 -4.93
CA ILE A 44 3.70 0.53 -5.87
C ILE A 44 2.90 1.12 -7.04
N ILE A 45 2.99 0.48 -8.21
CA ILE A 45 2.24 0.89 -9.40
C ILE A 45 1.35 -0.28 -9.81
N LEU A 46 0.04 -0.06 -9.81
CA LEU A 46 -0.92 -1.00 -10.40
C LEU A 46 -1.12 -0.62 -11.88
N SER A 47 -1.00 -1.57 -12.79
CA SER A 47 -1.34 -1.39 -14.20
C SER A 47 -2.45 -2.36 -14.62
N ASP A 48 -3.39 -1.87 -15.44
CA ASP A 48 -4.40 -2.69 -16.12
C ASP A 48 -4.06 -2.95 -17.61
N GLY A 49 -2.84 -2.59 -18.02
CA GLY A 49 -2.36 -2.66 -19.40
C GLY A 49 -2.69 -1.44 -20.26
N LYS A 50 -3.48 -0.48 -19.74
CA LYS A 50 -3.77 0.80 -20.41
C LYS A 50 -3.32 1.98 -19.55
N ASP A 51 -3.67 1.94 -18.28
CA ASP A 51 -3.44 3.01 -17.32
C ASP A 51 -2.55 2.52 -16.16
N GLU A 52 -1.92 3.47 -15.48
CA GLU A 52 -1.10 3.23 -14.30
C GLU A 52 -1.65 3.99 -13.10
N TYR A 53 -1.72 3.30 -11.96
CA TYR A 53 -2.27 3.82 -10.72
C TYR A 53 -1.20 3.69 -9.63
N PRO A 54 -0.45 4.77 -9.32
CA PRO A 54 0.52 4.74 -8.24
C PRO A 54 -0.18 4.80 -6.88
N MET A 55 0.32 4.03 -5.92
CA MET A 55 -0.16 4.05 -4.55
C MET A 55 1.01 3.99 -3.56
N ARG A 56 0.94 4.84 -2.54
CA ARG A 56 1.82 4.79 -1.36
C ARG A 56 1.39 3.63 -0.45
N THR A 57 2.34 2.89 0.08
CA THR A 57 2.06 1.67 0.85
C THR A 57 2.05 1.92 2.36
N VAL A 58 2.96 2.75 2.85
CA VAL A 58 3.22 2.97 4.28
C VAL A 58 1.97 3.36 5.08
N PRO A 59 1.14 4.34 4.65
CA PRO A 59 -0.04 4.73 5.44
C PRO A 59 -1.07 3.63 5.60
N LEU A 60 -1.30 2.82 4.56
CA LEU A 60 -2.25 1.71 4.65
C LEU A 60 -1.68 0.56 5.48
N LEU A 61 -0.39 0.20 5.30
CA LEU A 61 0.27 -0.82 6.13
C LEU A 61 0.22 -0.45 7.62
N TRP A 62 0.38 0.83 7.95
CA TRP A 62 0.21 1.34 9.31
C TRP A 62 -1.24 1.20 9.81
N LYS A 63 -2.23 1.59 8.99
CA LYS A 63 -3.66 1.45 9.35
C LYS A 63 -4.10 0.01 9.57
N MET A 64 -3.50 -0.93 8.83
CA MET A 64 -3.74 -2.36 8.98
C MET A 64 -3.04 -2.97 10.19
N GLY A 65 -2.19 -2.21 10.90
CA GLY A 65 -1.40 -2.71 12.02
C GLY A 65 -0.21 -3.57 11.61
N VAL A 66 0.11 -3.66 10.32
CA VAL A 66 1.30 -4.38 9.80
C VAL A 66 2.58 -3.63 10.15
N LEU A 67 2.51 -2.29 10.22
CA LEU A 67 3.67 -1.43 10.46
C LEU A 67 3.45 -0.53 11.68
N GLU A 68 4.39 -0.54 12.63
CA GLU A 68 4.29 0.26 13.85
C GLU A 68 4.34 1.77 13.56
N THR A 69 3.61 2.57 14.35
CA THR A 69 3.53 4.04 14.18
C THR A 69 4.91 4.71 14.08
N LYS A 70 5.85 4.35 14.96
CA LYS A 70 7.19 4.94 14.96
C LYS A 70 7.93 4.65 13.65
N LEU A 71 7.90 3.39 13.20
CA LEU A 71 8.53 2.97 11.94
C LEU A 71 7.88 3.65 10.73
N ALA A 72 6.55 3.83 10.76
CA ALA A 72 5.82 4.49 9.67
C ALA A 72 6.25 5.95 9.53
N ILE A 73 6.32 6.66 10.66
CA ILE A 73 6.76 8.07 10.70
C ILE A 73 8.22 8.18 10.26
N ASP A 74 9.13 7.36 10.82
CA ASP A 74 10.55 7.40 10.47
C ASP A 74 10.80 7.10 8.98
N ASN A 75 10.02 6.17 8.40
CA ASN A 75 10.08 5.89 6.97
C ASN A 75 9.68 7.13 6.15
N LEU A 76 8.56 7.79 6.48
CA LEU A 76 8.10 8.99 5.77
C LEU A 76 9.08 10.16 5.92
N VAL A 77 9.65 10.37 7.11
CA VAL A 77 10.71 11.37 7.33
C VAL A 77 11.88 11.12 6.39
N ARG A 78 12.36 9.88 6.31
CA ARG A 78 13.49 9.51 5.45
C ARG A 78 13.18 9.68 3.96
N VAL A 79 11.98 9.29 3.53
CA VAL A 79 11.60 9.29 2.11
C VAL A 79 11.26 10.68 1.60
N LEU A 80 10.60 11.50 2.43
CA LEU A 80 10.09 12.81 2.02
C LEU A 80 10.98 13.98 2.47
N GLY A 81 11.93 13.75 3.38
CA GLY A 81 12.79 14.80 3.93
C GLY A 81 12.04 15.83 4.78
N VAL A 82 10.94 15.43 5.42
CA VAL A 82 10.08 16.30 6.25
C VAL A 82 10.32 16.10 7.75
N SER A 83 9.81 17.00 8.58
CA SER A 83 9.86 16.84 10.04
C SER A 83 8.99 15.68 10.53
N HIS A 84 9.30 15.13 11.71
CA HIS A 84 8.46 14.09 12.36
C HIS A 84 7.00 14.52 12.50
N PHE A 85 6.76 15.77 12.88
CA PHE A 85 5.40 16.30 13.02
C PHE A 85 4.63 16.27 11.69
N GLU A 86 5.27 16.70 10.61
CA GLU A 86 4.64 16.69 9.28
C GLU A 86 4.45 15.26 8.77
N ALA A 87 5.43 14.38 8.99
CA ALA A 87 5.30 12.96 8.66
C ALA A 87 4.12 12.29 9.39
N GLU A 88 3.95 12.55 10.69
CA GLU A 88 2.80 12.05 11.46
C GLU A 88 1.47 12.57 10.91
N ARG A 89 1.41 13.87 10.57
CA ARG A 89 0.22 14.50 9.98
C ARG A 89 -0.15 13.85 8.64
N LEU A 90 0.83 13.64 7.76
CA LEU A 90 0.64 12.99 6.46
C LEU A 90 0.24 11.52 6.63
N LEU A 91 0.87 10.80 7.57
CA LEU A 91 0.55 9.41 7.87
C LEU A 91 -0.92 9.25 8.25
N LYS A 92 -1.42 10.08 9.16
CA LYS A 92 -2.84 10.06 9.58
C LYS A 92 -3.77 10.41 8.42
N LYS A 93 -3.51 11.53 7.75
CA LYS A 93 -4.33 12.02 6.63
C LYS A 93 -4.47 10.96 5.54
N TYR A 94 -3.37 10.37 5.12
CA TYR A 94 -3.37 9.41 4.02
C TYR A 94 -3.79 8.02 4.47
N GLY A 95 -3.50 7.63 5.71
CA GLY A 95 -4.04 6.40 6.28
C GLY A 95 -5.57 6.41 6.26
N ASP A 96 -6.22 7.52 6.62
CA ASP A 96 -7.69 7.61 6.58
C ASP A 96 -8.26 7.55 5.15
N ILE A 97 -7.57 8.15 4.17
CA ILE A 97 -7.95 8.07 2.75
C ILE A 97 -7.82 6.63 2.24
N ASP A 98 -6.69 5.98 2.54
CA ASP A 98 -6.35 4.66 2.00
C ASP A 98 -7.12 3.54 2.74
N ALA A 99 -7.61 3.79 3.96
CA ALA A 99 -8.43 2.87 4.74
C ALA A 99 -9.75 2.47 4.05
N ARG A 100 -10.18 3.22 3.02
CA ARG A 100 -11.31 2.82 2.14
C ARG A 100 -11.13 1.44 1.51
N LEU A 101 -9.89 0.93 1.41
CA LEU A 101 -9.59 -0.39 0.87
C LEU A 101 -9.78 -1.52 1.88
N ILE A 102 -9.78 -1.24 3.18
CA ILE A 102 -9.83 -2.28 4.24
C ILE A 102 -11.10 -3.12 4.14
N PRO A 103 -12.32 -2.54 4.01
CA PRO A 103 -13.53 -3.36 3.87
C PRO A 103 -13.51 -4.27 2.63
N LEU A 104 -12.88 -3.82 1.54
CA LEU A 104 -12.77 -4.60 0.30
C LEU A 104 -11.83 -5.81 0.45
N MET A 105 -10.97 -5.84 1.47
CA MET A 105 -10.10 -6.99 1.74
C MET A 105 -10.91 -8.21 2.17
N ASP A 106 -12.07 -8.03 2.78
CA ASP A 106 -12.94 -9.15 3.17
C ASP A 106 -13.68 -9.76 1.97
N GLU A 107 -13.68 -9.07 0.82
CA GLU A 107 -14.39 -9.48 -0.40
C GLU A 107 -13.51 -10.24 -1.43
N VAL A 108 -12.19 -10.31 -1.22
CA VAL A 108 -11.18 -10.76 -2.23
C VAL A 108 -10.29 -11.93 -1.83
#